data_AF-A0A6G6YEL4-F1
#
_entry.id   AF-A0A6G6YEL4-F1
#
_cell.length_a   1.000
_cell.length_b   1.000
_cell.length_c   1.000
_cell.angle_alpha   90.00
_cell.angle_beta   90.00
_cell.angle_gamma   90.00
#
_symmetry.space_group_name_H-M   'P 1'
#
loop_
_entity.id
_entity.type
_entity.pdbx_description
1 polymer ?
#
loop_
_entity_poly.entity_id
_entity_poly.type
_entity_poly.pdbx_seq_one_letter_code
_entity_poly.pdbx_strand_id
1 'polypeptide(L)'
;MKLIYFLFFLIFSTQLIAQKLNGKIIDSLIKRHNTPEFELKLTNQSNNKIYFQKTNQNQEFEFKELEKGLYKLQILNEEYKENIFKIDLNKNINEIFYVEKFCQYRANKSKVCPNCISENDVIPIFYGLTTGRFMKKNKKKYHFAGCEISNCDPKWYCKKDKLEF
;
A
#
# COMPACT_ATOMS: atom_id res chain seq x y z
N MET A 1 -12.49 -61.93 11.71
CA MET A 1 -11.56 -60.82 12.04
C MET A 1 -10.87 -60.23 10.78
N LYS A 2 -11.59 -60.00 9.67
CA LYS A 2 -11.01 -59.36 8.47
C LYS A 2 -11.76 -58.09 8.03
N LEU A 3 -12.89 -57.75 8.67
CA LEU A 3 -13.69 -56.56 8.33
C LEU A 3 -13.26 -55.29 9.07
N ILE A 4 -12.51 -55.41 10.17
CA ILE A 4 -12.12 -54.25 11.02
C ILE A 4 -10.91 -53.49 10.44
N TYR A 5 -10.07 -54.15 9.63
CA TYR A 5 -8.92 -53.49 9.00
C TYR A 5 -9.30 -52.54 7.85
N PHE A 6 -10.51 -52.64 7.30
CA PHE A 6 -10.96 -51.76 6.22
C PHE A 6 -11.42 -50.37 6.73
N LEU A 7 -11.81 -50.26 8.00
CA LEU A 7 -12.23 -48.99 8.61
C LEU A 7 -11.06 -48.12 9.09
N PHE A 8 -9.89 -48.70 9.36
CA PHE A 8 -8.69 -47.93 9.71
C PHE A 8 -7.93 -47.37 8.50
N PHE A 9 -8.21 -47.87 7.28
CA PHE A 9 -7.55 -47.40 6.05
C PHE A 9 -8.18 -46.11 5.47
N LEU A 10 -9.37 -45.70 5.94
CA LEU A 10 -10.03 -44.47 5.50
C LEU A 10 -9.58 -43.20 6.24
N ILE A 11 -8.86 -43.33 7.37
CA ILE A 11 -8.40 -42.19 8.18
C ILE A 11 -7.07 -41.60 7.65
N PHE A 12 -6.42 -42.28 6.70
CA PHE A 12 -5.23 -41.77 6.00
C PHE A 12 -5.56 -41.03 4.69
N SER A 13 -6.84 -40.72 4.44
CA SER A 13 -7.22 -39.85 3.33
C SER A 13 -6.90 -38.39 3.67
N THR A 14 -5.64 -38.04 3.39
CA THR A 14 -5.14 -36.68 3.18
C THR A 14 -5.64 -35.67 4.21
N GLN A 15 -4.91 -35.53 5.32
CA GLN A 15 -4.89 -34.25 6.01
C GLN A 15 -4.30 -33.21 5.05
N LEU A 16 -5.15 -32.61 4.22
CA LEU A 16 -4.93 -31.28 3.69
C LEU A 16 -4.91 -30.37 4.91
N ILE A 17 -3.74 -30.27 5.55
CA ILE A 17 -3.56 -29.38 6.69
C ILE A 17 -3.79 -27.98 6.15
N ALA A 18 -4.99 -27.47 6.41
CA ALA A 18 -5.37 -26.09 6.21
C ALA A 18 -4.32 -25.20 6.86
N GLN A 19 -3.72 -24.34 6.05
CA GLN A 19 -2.78 -23.33 6.50
C GLN A 19 -3.51 -22.05 6.88
N LYS A 20 -2.83 -21.24 7.67
CA LYS A 20 -3.25 -19.91 8.09
C LYS A 20 -2.19 -18.90 7.69
N LEU A 21 -2.66 -17.76 7.20
CA LEU A 21 -1.83 -16.59 6.99
C LEU A 21 -2.32 -15.49 7.93
N ASN A 22 -1.48 -15.17 8.91
CA ASN A 22 -1.68 -14.08 9.85
C ASN A 22 -0.69 -12.97 9.54
N GLY A 23 -1.00 -11.75 9.95
CA GLY A 23 -0.01 -10.70 9.86
C GLY A 23 -0.50 -9.33 10.25
N LYS A 24 0.38 -8.35 10.05
CA LYS A 24 0.11 -6.93 10.21
C LYS A 24 0.37 -6.18 8.92
N ILE A 25 -0.43 -5.17 8.62
CA ILE A 25 -0.19 -4.22 7.53
C ILE A 25 0.22 -2.88 8.14
N ILE A 26 1.46 -2.45 7.96
CA ILE A 26 1.98 -1.22 8.57
C ILE A 26 2.26 -0.19 7.49
N ASP A 27 1.58 0.95 7.53
CA ASP A 27 2.01 2.12 6.77
C ASP A 27 3.24 2.74 7.45
N SER A 28 4.37 2.73 6.74
CA SER A 28 5.65 3.24 7.22
C SER A 28 5.68 4.76 7.47
N LEU A 29 4.70 5.50 6.95
CA LEU A 29 4.69 6.96 6.89
C LEU A 29 3.61 7.61 7.78
N ILE A 30 2.63 6.85 8.24
CA ILE A 30 1.54 7.35 9.10
C ILE A 30 1.94 7.25 10.58
N LYS A 31 1.82 8.36 11.32
CA LYS A 31 1.95 8.36 12.79
C LYS A 31 0.72 7.70 13.42
N ARG A 32 0.93 6.95 14.51
CA ARG A 32 -0.03 6.05 15.21
C ARG A 32 -1.45 6.57 15.49
N HIS A 33 -1.73 7.86 15.36
CA HIS A 33 -3.01 8.45 15.74
C HIS A 33 -4.13 8.30 14.69
N ASN A 34 -3.84 7.80 13.48
CA ASN A 34 -4.85 7.63 12.44
C ASN A 34 -4.51 6.44 11.52
N THR A 35 -4.49 5.23 12.07
CA THR A 35 -4.11 4.03 11.32
C THR A 35 -5.32 3.53 10.51
N PRO A 36 -5.25 3.54 9.17
CA PRO A 36 -6.38 3.13 8.34
C PRO A 36 -6.62 1.62 8.49
N GLU A 37 -7.90 1.21 8.40
CA GLU A 37 -8.23 -0.18 8.14
C GLU A 37 -7.98 -0.49 6.66
N PHE A 38 -7.25 -1.58 6.39
CA PHE A 38 -6.94 -2.02 5.04
C PHE A 38 -7.88 -3.14 4.61
N GLU A 39 -8.49 -2.97 3.44
CA GLU A 39 -9.17 -4.06 2.74
C GLU A 39 -8.14 -4.86 1.95
N LEU A 40 -8.14 -6.17 2.11
CA LEU A 40 -7.15 -7.08 1.58
C LEU A 40 -7.78 -8.09 0.63
N LYS A 41 -7.09 -8.35 -0.47
CA LYS A 41 -7.40 -9.42 -1.43
C LYS A 41 -6.24 -10.39 -1.50
N LEU A 42 -6.51 -11.64 -1.14
CA LEU A 42 -5.56 -12.74 -1.27
C LEU A 42 -6.01 -13.64 -2.42
N THR A 43 -5.15 -13.83 -3.42
CA THR A 43 -5.45 -14.66 -4.60
C THR A 43 -4.49 -15.84 -4.64
N ASN A 44 -5.01 -17.06 -4.65
CA ASN A 44 -4.22 -18.26 -4.90
C ASN A 44 -3.85 -18.29 -6.40
N GLN A 45 -2.56 -18.41 -6.70
CA GLN A 45 -2.07 -18.31 -8.08
C GLN A 45 -2.30 -19.57 -8.93
N SER A 46 -2.56 -20.74 -8.33
CA SER A 46 -2.78 -21.99 -9.07
C SER A 46 -4.23 -22.16 -9.49
N ASN A 47 -5.18 -21.87 -8.60
CA ASN A 47 -6.61 -22.10 -8.82
C ASN A 47 -7.45 -20.81 -8.92
N ASN A 48 -6.80 -19.64 -8.83
CA ASN A 48 -7.45 -18.32 -8.85
C ASN A 48 -8.52 -18.10 -7.77
N LYS A 49 -8.54 -18.91 -6.71
CA LYS A 49 -9.45 -18.70 -5.57
C LYS A 49 -9.09 -17.39 -4.87
N ILE A 50 -10.10 -16.57 -4.62
CA ILE A 50 -9.95 -15.25 -4.02
C ILE A 50 -10.53 -15.27 -2.61
N TYR A 51 -9.82 -14.62 -1.70
CA TYR A 51 -10.22 -14.39 -0.33
C TYR A 51 -10.14 -12.90 -0.04
N PHE A 52 -11.07 -12.40 0.77
CA PHE A 52 -11.10 -11.01 1.22
C PHE A 52 -11.04 -10.95 2.73
N GLN A 53 -10.32 -9.96 3.24
CA GLN A 53 -10.25 -9.69 4.68
C GLN A 53 -10.04 -8.21 4.95
N LYS A 54 -10.40 -7.73 6.13
CA LYS A 54 -10.01 -6.40 6.61
C LYS A 54 -9.04 -6.50 7.77
N THR A 55 -8.13 -5.54 7.89
CA THR A 55 -7.34 -5.41 9.11
C THR A 55 -8.19 -4.85 10.24
N ASN A 56 -7.95 -5.27 11.47
CA ASN A 56 -8.55 -4.66 12.65
C ASN A 56 -7.88 -3.31 13.00
N GLN A 57 -8.32 -2.69 14.10
CA GLN A 57 -7.75 -1.44 14.63
C GLN A 57 -6.27 -1.53 15.03
N ASN A 58 -5.77 -2.74 15.28
CA ASN A 58 -4.34 -3.02 15.54
C ASN A 58 -3.56 -3.32 14.25
N GLN A 59 -4.16 -3.10 13.09
CA GLN A 59 -3.63 -3.40 11.75
C GLN A 59 -3.38 -4.90 11.49
N GLU A 60 -4.01 -5.79 12.26
CA GLU A 60 -3.85 -7.24 12.15
C GLU A 60 -4.91 -7.85 11.24
N PHE A 61 -4.53 -8.90 10.50
CA PHE A 61 -5.44 -9.70 9.70
C PHE A 61 -5.17 -11.20 9.86
N GLU A 62 -6.18 -12.00 9.49
CA GLU A 62 -6.10 -13.46 9.52
C GLU A 62 -6.90 -14.05 8.35
N PHE A 63 -6.23 -14.91 7.57
CA PHE A 63 -6.85 -15.81 6.58
C PHE A 63 -6.69 -17.26 7.07
N LYS A 64 -7.77 -18.03 7.06
CA LYS A 64 -7.82 -19.44 7.50
C LYS A 64 -8.14 -20.35 6.34
N GLU A 65 -7.93 -21.66 6.56
CA GLU A 65 -8.39 -22.70 5.64
C GLU A 65 -7.81 -22.54 4.24
N LEU A 66 -6.52 -22.15 4.20
CA LEU A 66 -5.78 -21.99 2.97
C LEU A 66 -5.11 -23.30 2.59
N GLU A 67 -5.17 -23.65 1.32
CA GLU A 67 -4.35 -24.71 0.76
C GLU A 67 -2.88 -24.29 0.73
N LYS A 68 -1.97 -25.26 0.65
CA LYS A 68 -0.58 -24.93 0.41
C LYS A 68 -0.40 -24.38 -1.01
N GLY A 69 0.44 -23.36 -1.17
CA GLY A 69 0.79 -22.84 -2.49
C GLY A 69 1.20 -21.38 -2.52
N LEU A 70 1.32 -20.86 -3.74
CA LEU A 70 1.70 -19.47 -3.99
C LEU A 70 0.46 -18.58 -4.02
N TYR A 71 0.54 -17.49 -3.27
CA TYR A 71 -0.51 -16.49 -3.14
C TYR A 71 0.01 -15.09 -3.48
N LYS A 72 -0.92 -14.25 -3.93
CA LYS A 72 -0.72 -12.82 -4.12
C LYS A 72 -1.65 -12.05 -3.19
N LEU A 73 -1.08 -11.33 -2.23
CA LEU A 73 -1.79 -10.42 -1.34
C LEU A 73 -1.75 -9.00 -1.93
N GLN A 74 -2.90 -8.36 -2.00
CA GLN A 74 -3.08 -6.99 -2.52
C GLN A 74 -3.93 -6.18 -1.55
N ILE A 75 -3.69 -4.87 -1.54
CA ILE A 75 -4.49 -3.91 -0.77
C ILE A 75 -5.49 -3.25 -1.72
N LEU A 76 -6.77 -3.32 -1.36
CA LEU A 76 -7.90 -2.78 -2.12
C LEU A 76 -8.19 -1.32 -1.73
N ASN A 77 -7.14 -0.53 -1.65
CA ASN A 77 -7.24 0.91 -1.44
C ASN A 77 -6.49 1.59 -2.58
N GLU A 78 -7.12 2.54 -3.27
CA GLU A 78 -6.52 3.25 -4.41
C GLU A 78 -5.18 3.90 -4.06
N GLU A 79 -5.06 4.39 -2.83
CA GLU A 79 -3.84 5.01 -2.34
C GLU A 79 -2.73 3.98 -2.06
N TYR A 80 -3.04 2.68 -1.97
CA TYR A 80 -2.07 1.61 -1.66
C TYR A 80 -2.04 0.51 -2.73
N LYS A 81 -2.66 0.73 -3.89
CA LYS A 81 -2.88 -0.30 -4.91
C LYS A 81 -1.61 -0.91 -5.51
N GLU A 82 -0.48 -0.21 -5.40
CA GLU A 82 0.82 -0.70 -5.88
C GLU A 82 1.46 -1.72 -4.92
N ASN A 83 0.95 -1.84 -3.69
CA ASN A 83 1.45 -2.80 -2.71
C ASN A 83 0.93 -4.21 -3.04
N ILE A 84 1.83 -5.05 -3.57
CA ILE A 84 1.55 -6.42 -3.96
C ILE A 84 2.61 -7.34 -3.35
N PHE A 85 2.18 -8.30 -2.54
CA PHE A 85 3.07 -9.25 -1.88
C PHE A 85 2.86 -10.66 -2.43
N LYS A 86 3.96 -11.33 -2.76
CA LYS A 86 3.95 -12.76 -3.12
C LYS A 86 4.25 -13.57 -1.87
N ILE A 87 3.43 -14.57 -1.61
CA ILE A 87 3.48 -15.37 -0.37
C ILE A 87 3.55 -16.83 -0.77
N ASP A 88 4.57 -17.54 -0.29
CA ASP A 88 4.68 -18.99 -0.44
C ASP A 88 4.21 -19.69 0.83
N LEU A 89 2.97 -20.16 0.80
CA LEU A 89 2.27 -20.70 1.96
C LEU A 89 2.45 -22.22 2.06
N ASN A 90 3.61 -22.66 2.57
CA ASN A 90 3.90 -24.08 2.81
C ASN A 90 3.58 -24.55 4.24
N LYS A 91 3.37 -23.59 5.14
CA LYS A 91 3.05 -23.75 6.56
C LYS A 91 2.24 -22.54 7.03
N ASN A 92 1.82 -22.52 8.29
CA ASN A 92 1.27 -21.31 8.91
C ASN A 92 2.33 -20.20 8.93
N ILE A 93 1.92 -19.01 8.51
CA ILE A 93 2.80 -17.84 8.39
C ILE A 93 2.22 -16.70 9.24
N ASN A 94 3.10 -15.95 9.90
CA ASN A 94 2.79 -14.70 10.59
C ASN A 94 3.80 -13.64 10.17
N GLU A 95 3.38 -12.65 9.38
CA GLU A 95 4.29 -11.69 8.73
C GLU A 95 3.87 -10.24 8.95
N ILE A 96 4.83 -9.33 8.84
CA ILE A 96 4.59 -7.89 8.84
C ILE A 96 4.83 -7.38 7.43
N PHE A 97 3.79 -6.81 6.83
CA PHE A 97 3.84 -6.21 5.51
C PHE A 97 3.90 -4.69 5.65
N TYR A 98 5.03 -4.11 5.24
CA TYR A 98 5.16 -2.67 5.17
C TYR A 98 4.58 -2.17 3.86
N VAL A 99 3.73 -1.15 3.95
CA VAL A 99 3.06 -0.57 2.80
C VAL A 99 3.44 0.88 2.64
N GLU A 100 3.43 1.31 1.39
CA GLU A 100 3.64 2.71 1.04
C GLU A 100 2.44 3.24 0.29
N LYS A 101 1.98 4.40 0.71
CA LYS A 101 1.00 5.17 -0.05
C LYS A 101 1.60 5.54 -1.41
N PHE A 102 0.92 5.17 -2.49
CA PHE A 102 1.20 5.60 -3.85
C PHE A 102 1.30 7.12 -3.88
N CYS A 103 2.32 7.62 -4.55
CA CYS A 103 2.53 9.03 -4.69
C CYS A 103 2.95 9.43 -6.10
N GLN A 104 2.04 10.08 -6.82
CA GLN A 104 2.28 10.57 -8.17
C GLN A 104 3.46 11.55 -8.26
N TYR A 105 3.72 12.32 -7.21
CA TYR A 105 4.79 13.31 -7.16
C TYR A 105 6.17 12.75 -6.76
N ARG A 106 6.26 11.48 -6.31
CA ARG A 106 7.58 10.88 -5.99
C ARG A 106 8.38 10.49 -7.23
N ALA A 107 7.70 10.20 -8.33
CA ALA A 107 8.34 9.74 -9.55
C ALA A 107 9.19 10.85 -10.19
N ASN A 108 8.72 12.09 -10.17
CA ASN A 108 9.44 13.22 -10.75
C ASN A 108 10.27 13.97 -9.70
N LYS A 109 11.53 13.56 -9.55
CA LYS A 109 12.50 14.26 -8.67
C LYS A 109 13.15 15.48 -9.35
N SER A 110 12.92 15.66 -10.65
CA SER A 110 13.54 16.71 -11.45
C SER A 110 12.75 18.02 -11.34
N LYS A 111 13.44 19.15 -11.58
CA LYS A 111 12.80 20.45 -11.76
C LYS A 111 12.23 20.63 -13.18
N VAL A 112 12.42 19.64 -14.07
CA VAL A 112 11.85 19.67 -15.42
C VAL A 112 10.34 19.43 -15.38
N CYS A 113 9.59 20.39 -15.90
CA CYS A 113 8.14 20.24 -16.06
C CYS A 113 7.83 19.08 -17.02
N PRO A 114 6.97 18.13 -16.63
CA PRO A 114 6.64 16.98 -17.47
C PRO A 114 5.82 17.33 -18.72
N ASN A 115 5.17 18.51 -18.75
CA ASN A 115 4.34 18.93 -19.88
C ASN A 115 5.15 19.69 -20.93
N CYS A 116 5.84 20.76 -20.55
CA CYS A 116 6.62 21.57 -21.49
C CYS A 116 8.09 21.18 -21.63
N ILE A 117 8.55 20.15 -20.89
CA ILE A 117 9.93 19.63 -20.92
C ILE A 117 10.96 20.75 -20.74
N SER A 118 10.71 21.62 -19.76
CA SER A 118 11.56 22.78 -19.46
C SER A 118 11.58 23.11 -17.97
N GLU A 119 12.65 23.74 -17.52
CA GLU A 119 12.81 24.26 -16.14
C GLU A 119 12.65 25.79 -16.04
N ASN A 120 12.58 26.50 -17.18
CA ASN A 120 12.66 27.96 -17.23
C ASN A 120 11.52 28.64 -16.44
N ASP A 121 10.33 28.06 -16.51
CA ASP A 121 9.12 28.56 -15.86
C ASP A 121 8.78 27.83 -14.56
N VAL A 122 9.72 27.03 -14.04
CA VAL A 122 9.50 26.20 -12.85
C VAL A 122 10.02 26.88 -11.59
N ILE A 123 9.15 27.02 -10.60
CA ILE A 123 9.45 27.54 -9.27
C ILE A 123 9.08 26.55 -8.17
N PRO A 124 9.77 26.56 -7.02
CA PRO A 124 9.40 25.71 -5.89
C PRO A 124 8.05 26.10 -5.30
N ILE A 125 7.35 25.09 -4.77
CA ILE A 125 6.15 25.29 -3.96
C ILE A 125 6.55 25.52 -2.51
N PHE A 126 5.97 26.55 -1.90
CA PHE A 126 6.13 26.86 -0.48
C PHE A 126 4.86 26.47 0.26
N TYR A 127 5.02 25.56 1.22
CA TYR A 127 3.97 25.14 2.14
C TYR A 127 4.19 25.75 3.53
N GLY A 128 3.12 25.84 4.30
CA GLY A 128 3.16 26.31 5.69
C GLY A 128 2.54 27.67 5.90
N LEU A 129 2.36 27.99 7.19
CA LEU A 129 1.78 29.26 7.61
C LEU A 129 2.76 30.42 7.33
N THR A 130 2.33 31.41 6.57
CA THR A 130 3.13 32.61 6.28
C THR A 130 2.33 33.89 6.53
N THR A 131 3.03 35.02 6.58
CA THR A 131 2.40 36.34 6.66
C THR A 131 2.11 36.91 5.28
N GLY A 132 1.03 37.67 5.12
CA GLY A 132 0.73 38.34 3.85
C GLY A 132 1.86 39.26 3.35
N ARG A 133 2.67 39.83 4.25
CA ARG A 133 3.87 40.60 3.90
C ARG A 133 4.94 39.72 3.23
N PHE A 134 5.19 38.53 3.78
CA PHE A 134 6.13 37.56 3.20
C PHE A 134 5.66 37.09 1.82
N MET A 135 4.36 36.76 1.69
CA MET A 135 3.77 36.34 0.42
C MET A 135 3.93 37.41 -0.66
N LYS A 136 3.55 38.66 -0.36
CA LYS A 136 3.66 39.79 -1.30
C LYS A 136 5.10 40.01 -1.77
N LYS A 137 6.08 39.92 -0.86
CA LYS A 137 7.51 40.09 -1.18
C LYS A 137 8.05 38.96 -2.06
N ASN A 138 7.55 37.73 -1.89
CA ASN A 138 8.12 36.54 -2.53
C ASN A 138 7.23 35.91 -3.61
N LYS A 139 6.12 36.55 -4.01
CA LYS A 139 5.16 36.05 -5.01
C LYS A 139 5.75 35.61 -6.36
N LYS A 140 6.95 36.10 -6.72
CA LYS A 140 7.64 35.71 -7.97
C LYS A 140 8.57 34.50 -7.79
N LYS A 141 8.98 34.23 -6.55
CA LYS A 141 9.98 33.20 -6.18
C LYS A 141 9.33 31.86 -5.82
N TYR A 142 8.15 31.90 -5.20
CA TYR A 142 7.44 30.71 -4.73
C TYR A 142 6.00 30.69 -5.24
N HIS A 143 5.51 29.47 -5.43
CA HIS A 143 4.07 29.19 -5.51
C HIS A 143 3.61 28.83 -4.12
N PHE A 144 2.64 29.55 -3.56
CA PHE A 144 2.20 29.30 -2.19
C PHE A 144 1.05 28.30 -2.19
N ALA A 145 1.21 27.20 -1.46
CA ALA A 145 0.22 26.13 -1.35
C ALA A 145 -0.23 25.96 0.12
N GLY A 146 -0.81 24.80 0.42
CA GLY A 146 -1.43 24.49 1.71
C GLY A 146 -0.54 24.71 2.94
N CYS A 147 -1.18 24.79 4.10
CA CYS A 147 -0.48 24.98 5.38
C CYS A 147 0.19 23.69 5.88
N GLU A 148 -0.35 22.53 5.53
CA GLU A 148 0.13 21.23 6.00
C GLU A 148 0.85 20.50 4.87
N ILE A 149 1.95 19.83 5.23
CA ILE A 149 2.75 19.02 4.31
C ILE A 149 2.55 17.56 4.68
N SER A 150 2.22 16.75 3.69
CA SER A 150 2.20 15.30 3.71
C SER A 150 3.45 14.73 3.02
N ASN A 151 3.57 13.40 3.03
CA ASN A 151 4.66 12.70 2.33
C ASN A 151 4.39 12.52 0.82
N CYS A 152 3.34 13.15 0.29
CA CYS A 152 2.98 13.12 -1.12
C CYS A 152 2.47 14.48 -1.65
N ASP A 153 3.23 15.52 -1.41
CA ASP A 153 2.97 16.85 -1.99
C ASP A 153 3.94 17.17 -3.13
N PRO A 154 3.47 17.87 -4.17
CA PRO A 154 4.32 18.34 -5.25
C PRO A 154 5.36 19.33 -4.71
N LYS A 155 6.52 19.35 -5.33
CA LYS A 155 7.62 20.25 -4.92
C LYS A 155 7.79 21.43 -5.87
N TRP A 156 7.29 21.29 -7.08
CA TRP A 156 7.54 22.20 -8.18
C TRP A 156 6.23 22.66 -8.81
N TYR A 157 6.23 23.92 -9.25
CA TYR A 157 5.12 24.52 -9.98
C TYR A 157 5.63 25.11 -11.28
N CYS A 158 5.06 24.67 -12.40
CA CYS A 158 5.29 25.27 -13.71
C CYS A 158 4.34 26.44 -13.93
N LYS A 159 4.88 27.67 -14.01
CA LYS A 159 4.09 28.89 -14.26
C LYS A 159 3.41 28.89 -15.62
N LYS A 160 4.08 28.32 -16.64
CA LYS A 160 3.61 28.26 -18.02
C LYS A 160 2.39 27.36 -18.15
N ASP A 161 2.50 26.14 -17.64
CA ASP A 161 1.46 25.11 -17.77
C ASP A 161 0.48 25.10 -16.59
N LYS A 162 0.73 25.92 -15.57
CA LYS A 162 -0.02 25.99 -14.31
C LYS A 162 -0.18 24.63 -13.63
N LEU A 163 0.90 23.85 -13.62
CA LEU A 163 0.93 22.47 -13.12
C LEU A 163 1.79 22.38 -11.84
N GLU A 164 1.27 21.75 -10.81
CA GLU A 164 2.02 21.30 -9.63
C GLU A 164 2.50 19.86 -9.84
N PHE A 165 3.79 19.59 -9.57
CA PHE A 165 4.41 18.27 -9.74
C PHE A 165 5.58 17.99 -8.79
#